data_AF-A0A9E2NTL7-F1
#
_entry.id   AF-A0A9E2NTL7-F1
#
_cell.length_a   1.000
_cell.length_b   1.000
_cell.length_c   1.000
_cell.angle_alpha   90.00
_cell.angle_beta   90.00
_cell.angle_gamma   90.00
#
_symmetry.space_group_name_H-M   'P 1'
#
loop_
_entity.id
_entity.type
_entity.pdbx_description
1 polymer ?
#
loop_
_entity_poly.entity_id
_entity_poly.type
_entity_poly.pdbx_seq_one_letter_code
_entity_poly.pdbx_strand_id
1 'polypeptide(L)' 'MKYEEQYQTIKEVVDHNGNKKRAALKLGISIRQLNRRIKQ' A
#
# COMPACT_ATOMS: atom_id res chain seq x y z
N MET A 1 -3.47 8.44 10.20
CA MET A 1 -2.76 7.15 10.09
C MET A 1 -1.33 7.37 10.52
N LYS A 2 -0.83 6.54 11.42
CA LYS A 2 0.61 6.54 11.73
C LYS A 2 1.36 6.06 10.49
N TYR A 3 2.57 6.59 10.27
CA TYR A 3 3.44 6.17 9.16
C TYR A 3 3.68 4.65 9.15
N GLU A 4 3.72 4.05 10.34
CA GLU A 4 3.83 2.60 10.57
C GLU A 4 2.71 1.81 9.88
N GLU A 5 1.44 2.25 10.00
CA GLU A 5 0.30 1.55 9.39
C GLU A 5 0.36 1.58 7.85
N GLN A 6 0.86 2.68 7.29
CA GLN A 6 1.04 2.78 5.84
C GLN A 6 2.11 1.83 5.36
N TYR A 7 3.23 1.79 6.06
CA TYR A 7 4.34 0.90 5.74
C TYR A 7 3.93 -0.56 5.87
N GLN A 8 3.27 -0.95 6.96
CA GLN A 8 2.78 -2.32 7.18
C GLN A 8 1.84 -2.76 6.05
N THR A 9 0.90 -1.88 5.67
CA THR A 9 -0.07 -2.18 4.61
C THR A 9 0.60 -2.33 3.24
N ILE A 10 1.63 -1.52 2.94
CA ILE A 10 2.39 -1.65 1.70
C ILE A 10 3.25 -2.92 1.72
N LYS A 11 3.89 -3.21 2.86
CA LYS A 11 4.73 -4.39 3.06
C LYS A 11 3.94 -5.68 2.89
N GLU A 12 2.75 -5.79 3.48
CA GLU A 12 1.87 -6.95 3.28
C GLU A 12 1.49 -7.17 1.81
N VAL A 13 1.25 -6.08 1.06
CA VAL A 13 0.93 -6.15 -0.37
C VAL A 13 2.11 -6.65 -1.19
N VAL A 14 3.33 -6.27 -0.82
CA VAL A 14 4.55 -6.70 -1.52
C VAL A 14 4.90 -8.14 -1.15
N ASP A 15 4.96 -8.45 0.15
CA ASP A 15 5.42 -9.75 0.66
C ASP A 15 4.44 -10.88 0.31
N HIS A 16 3.13 -10.62 0.34
CA HIS A 16 2.10 -11.63 0.08
C HIS A 16 1.43 -11.48 -1.29
N ASN A 17 1.98 -10.63 -2.17
CA ASN A 17 1.37 -10.27 -3.46
C ASN A 17 -0.11 -9.88 -3.31
N GLY A 18 -0.41 -9.14 -2.24
CA GLY A 18 -1.75 -8.82 -1.78
C GLY A 18 -2.54 -7.90 -2.70
N ASN A 19 -3.83 -7.72 -2.42
CA ASN A 19 -4.71 -6.93 -3.27
C ASN A 19 -4.43 -5.42 -3.18
N LYS A 20 -3.76 -4.89 -4.21
CA LYS A 20 -3.40 -3.46 -4.36
C LYS A 20 -4.60 -2.51 -4.34
N LYS A 21 -5.78 -2.94 -4.80
CA LYS A 21 -7.01 -2.12 -4.75
C LYS A 21 -7.49 -1.93 -3.32
N ARG A 22 -7.49 -3.01 -2.52
CA ARG A 22 -7.88 -2.98 -1.11
C ARG A 22 -6.92 -2.11 -0.29
N ALA A 23 -5.62 -2.24 -0.53
CA ALA A 23 -4.62 -1.42 0.14
C ALA A 23 -4.75 0.07 -0.23
N ALA A 24 -4.98 0.37 -1.51
CA ALA A 24 -5.22 1.74 -1.97
C ALA A 24 -6.45 2.38 -1.27
N LEU A 25 -7.56 1.63 -1.16
CA LEU A 25 -8.76 2.06 -0.44
C LEU A 25 -8.49 2.26 1.07
N LYS A 26 -7.79 1.31 1.71
CA LYS A 26 -7.42 1.39 3.14
C LYS A 26 -6.55 2.61 3.44
N LEU A 27 -5.65 2.96 2.52
CA LEU A 27 -4.74 4.10 2.61
C LEU A 27 -5.36 5.42 2.12
N GLY A 28 -6.54 5.38 1.48
CA GLY A 28 -7.16 6.56 0.86
C GLY A 28 -6.36 7.15 -0.30
N ILE A 29 -5.52 6.36 -0.97
CA ILE A 29 -4.66 6.80 -2.08
C ILE A 29 -5.06 6.12 -3.39
N SER A 30 -4.61 6.68 -4.51
CA SER A 30 -4.78 6.02 -5.80
C SER A 30 -3.86 4.78 -5.94
N ILE A 31 -4.28 3.79 -6.73
CA ILE A 31 -3.45 2.62 -7.06
C ILE A 31 -2.13 3.05 -7.71
N ARG A 32 -2.13 4.13 -8.51
CA ARG A 32 -0.91 4.71 -9.09
C ARG A 32 0.06 5.21 -8.02
N GLN A 33 -0.42 5.91 -7.00
CA GLN A 33 0.42 6.34 -5.87
C GLN A 33 0.94 5.14 -5.08
N LEU A 34 0.11 4.12 -4.84
CA LEU A 34 0.54 2.88 -4.18
C LEU A 34 1.67 2.20 -4.98
N ASN A 35 1.49 2.02 -6.29
CA ASN A 35 2.51 1.41 -7.15
C ASN A 35 3.81 2.24 -7.19
N ARG A 36 3.72 3.57 -7.13
CA ARG A 36 4.91 4.43 -7.05
C ARG A 36 5.65 4.22 -5.74
N ARG A 37 4.94 4.11 -4.61
CA ARG A 37 5.53 3.84 -3.29
C ARG A 37 6.17 2.46 -3.19
N ILE A 38 5.64 1.47 -3.92
CA ILE A 38 6.26 0.13 -4.02
C ILE A 38 7.55 0.17 -4.85
N LYS A 39 7.65 1.08 -5.83
CA LYS A 39 8.81 1.21 -6.73
C LYS A 39 9.95 2.05 -6.14
N GLN A 40 9.65 2.93 -5.18
CA GLN A 40 10.64 3.77 -4.47
C GLN A 40 11.44 2.92 -3.50
#